data_AF-A0A356UA35-F1
#
_entry.id   AF-A0A356UA35-F1
#
_cell.length_a   1.000
_cell.length_b   1.000
_cell.length_c   1.000
_cell.angle_alpha   90.00
_cell.angle_beta   90.00
_cell.angle_gamma   90.00
#
_symmetry.space_group_name_H-M   'P 1'
#
loop_
_entity.id
_entity.type
_entity.pdbx_description
1 polymer ?
#
loop_
_entity_poly.entity_id
_entity_poly.type
_entity_poly.pdbx_seq_one_letter_code
_entity_poly.pdbx_strand_id
1 'polypeptide(L)' 'MLNFNAHFPTRIHFGRGKIEDLGEEILSYGNKVLLVYGGGSIKRSGLYDQ' A
#
# COMPACT_ATOMS: atom_id res chain seq x y z
N MET A 1 10.51 25.96 21.33
CA MET A 1 9.80 25.40 20.15
C MET A 1 8.62 26.29 19.83
N LEU A 2 8.24 26.37 18.55
CA LEU A 2 7.07 27.12 18.08
C LEU A 2 5.84 26.20 18.02
N ASN A 3 4.66 26.80 18.05
CA ASN A 3 3.40 26.06 17.91
C ASN A 3 3.25 25.55 16.45
N PHE A 4 2.88 24.29 16.29
CA PHE A 4 2.56 23.70 14.99
C PHE A 4 1.40 22.70 15.12
N ASN A 5 0.69 22.50 14.01
CA ASN A 5 -0.25 21.40 13.83
C ASN A 5 0.38 20.42 12.84
N ALA A 6 0.42 19.13 13.19
CA ALA A 6 0.88 18.08 12.31
C ALA A 6 -0.24 17.08 12.05
N HIS A 7 -0.34 16.60 10.82
CA HIS A 7 -1.30 15.60 10.40
C HIS A 7 -0.64 14.60 9.47
N PHE A 8 -0.72 13.32 9.82
CA PHE A 8 -0.15 12.20 9.06
C PHE A 8 -1.25 11.16 8.81
N PRO A 9 -2.08 11.35 7.77
CA PRO A 9 -3.24 10.49 7.52
C PRO A 9 -2.88 9.11 6.96
N THR A 10 -1.63 8.92 6.52
CA THR A 10 -1.19 7.66 5.91
C THR A 10 -1.31 6.50 6.89
N ARG A 11 -2.15 5.52 6.55
CA ARG A 11 -2.25 4.26 7.29
C ARG A 11 -1.05 3.37 6.95
N ILE A 12 -0.38 2.85 7.97
CA ILE A 12 0.81 2.00 7.82
C ILE A 12 0.43 0.56 8.13
N HIS A 13 0.53 -0.31 7.13
CA HIS A 13 0.42 -1.77 7.31
C HIS A 13 1.83 -2.34 7.47
N PHE A 14 2.26 -2.56 8.72
CA PHE A 14 3.63 -3.01 9.04
C PHE A 14 3.67 -4.45 9.57
N GLY A 15 4.61 -5.25 9.05
CA GLY A 15 4.82 -6.64 9.46
C GLY A 15 4.83 -7.63 8.29
N ARG A 16 5.26 -8.85 8.57
CA ARG A 16 5.21 -9.96 7.59
C ARG A 16 3.75 -10.33 7.29
N GLY A 17 3.42 -10.56 6.02
CA GLY A 17 2.08 -10.98 5.60
C GLY A 17 1.05 -9.85 5.43
N LYS A 18 1.39 -8.61 5.78
CA LYS A 18 0.46 -7.46 5.68
C LYS A 18 -0.04 -7.12 4.27
N ILE A 19 0.58 -7.67 3.23
CA ILE A 19 0.10 -7.52 1.85
C ILE A 19 -1.31 -8.12 1.66
N GLU A 20 -1.67 -9.12 2.47
CA GLU A 20 -3.00 -9.76 2.46
C GLU A 20 -4.13 -8.78 2.81
N ASP A 21 -3.82 -7.74 3.62
CA ASP A 21 -4.79 -6.71 4.00
C ASP A 21 -5.08 -5.70 2.86
N LEU A 22 -4.24 -5.67 1.81
CA LEU A 22 -4.29 -4.64 0.77
C LEU A 22 -5.61 -4.63 0.00
N GLY A 23 -6.15 -5.82 -0.28
CA GLY A 23 -7.42 -5.95 -1.00
C GLY A 23 -8.57 -5.31 -0.24
N GLU A 24 -8.72 -5.63 1.05
CA GLU A 24 -9.76 -5.05 1.91
C GLU A 24 -9.60 -3.54 2.07
N GLU A 25 -8.38 -3.04 2.23
CA GLU A 25 -8.10 -1.61 2.38
C GLU A 25 -8.47 -0.82 1.10
N ILE A 26 -8.11 -1.33 -0.08
CA ILE A 26 -8.37 -0.67 -1.36
C ILE A 26 -9.87 -0.58 -1.68
N LEU A 27 -10.67 -1.56 -1.26
CA LEU A 27 -12.13 -1.57 -1.50
C LEU A 27 -12.83 -0.34 -0.91
N SER A 28 -12.27 0.29 0.12
CA SER A 28 -12.79 1.54 0.68
C SER A 28 -12.67 2.74 -0.28
N TYR A 29 -11.81 2.64 -1.30
CA TYR A 29 -11.54 3.69 -2.30
C TYR A 29 -12.11 3.37 -3.69
N GLY A 30 -12.39 2.09 -3.99
CA GLY A 30 -13.04 1.68 -5.23
C GLY A 30 -12.74 0.23 -5.62
N ASN A 31 -13.38 -0.21 -6.71
CA ASN A 31 -13.26 -1.58 -7.24
C ASN A 31 -12.38 -1.69 -8.50
N LYS A 32 -11.81 -0.57 -8.98
CA LYS A 32 -10.94 -0.51 -10.14
C LYS A 32 -9.72 0.34 -9.83
N VAL A 33 -8.53 -0.22 -10.06
CA VAL A 33 -7.25 0.44 -9.79
C VAL A 33 -6.35 0.44 -11.02
N LEU A 34 -5.45 1.41 -11.06
CA LEU A 34 -4.30 1.40 -11.95
C LEU A 34 -3.07 0.95 -11.15
N LEU A 35 -2.57 -0.26 -11.43
CA LEU A 35 -1.35 -0.76 -10.80
C LEU A 35 -0.12 -0.30 -11.60
N VAL A 36 0.70 0.56 -10.99
CA VAL A 36 1.95 1.08 -11.58
C VAL A 36 3.14 0.41 -10.91
N TYR A 37 4.05 -0.15 -11.71
CA TYR A 37 5.30 -0.76 -11.24
C TYR A 37 6.42 -0.58 -12.28
N GLY A 38 7.67 -0.76 -11.85
CA GLY A 38 8.87 -0.58 -12.69
C GLY A 38 9.21 -1.79 -13.57
N GLY A 39 10.51 -2.02 -13.80
CA GLY A 39 11.05 -3.04 -14.73
C GLY A 39 10.84 -4.52 -14.37
N GLY A 40 9.77 -4.88 -13.65
CA GLY A 40 9.35 -6.26 -13.42
C GLY A 40 10.04 -6.99 -12.27
N SER A 41 10.73 -6.29 -11.37
CA SER A 41 11.29 -6.92 -10.16
C SER A 41 10.24 -7.62 -9.31
N ILE A 42 9.06 -7.01 -9.14
CA ILE A 42 7.96 -7.58 -8.35
C ILE A 42 7.37 -8.86 -8.96
N LYS A 43 7.50 -9.06 -10.27
CA LYS A 43 7.12 -10.31 -10.93
C LYS A 43 8.14 -11.40 -10.66
N ARG A 44 9.44 -11.08 -10.77
CA ARG A 44 10.52 -12.04 -10.50
C ARG A 44 10.54 -12.51 -9.05
N SER A 45 10.16 -11.65 -8.11
CA SER A 45 10.08 -12.01 -6.69
C SER A 45 8.77 -12.72 -6.31
N GLY A 46 7.82 -12.88 -7.23
CA GLY A 46 6.49 -13.44 -6.97
C GLY A 46 5.53 -12.48 -6.26
N LEU A 47 5.95 -11.26 -5.92
CA LEU A 47 5.11 -10.28 -5.21
C LEU A 47 3.91 -9.83 -6.05
N TYR A 48 4.05 -9.81 -7.38
CA TYR A 48 2.95 -9.46 -8.28
C TYR A 48 1.77 -10.44 -8.21
N ASP A 49 2.04 -11.70 -7.87
CA ASP A 49 1.04 -12.77 -7.85
C ASP A 49 0.43 -12.97 -6.44
N GLN A 50 0.93 -12.25 -5.43
CA GLN A 50 0.39 -12.20 -4.08
C GLN A 50 -0.71 -11.13 -3.97
#